data_AF-A0A1W9PML5-F1
#
_entry.id   AF-A0A1W9PML5-F1
#
_cell.length_a   1.000
_cell.length_b   1.000
_cell.length_c   1.000
_cell.angle_alpha   90.00
_cell.angle_beta   90.00
_cell.angle_gamma   90.00
#
_symmetry.space_group_name_H-M   'P 1'
#
loop_
_entity.id
_entity.type
_entity.pdbx_description
1 polymer ?
#
loop_
_entity_poly.entity_id
_entity_poly.type
_entity_poly.pdbx_seq_one_letter_code
_entity_poly.pdbx_strand_id
1 'polypeptide(L)'
;MTIPEIKIPVEIPPVITDAVPHMIHPILVHFAIVLPLIVVILELVNMIMKRRSLTVSIYLLFILGMIVFAGAYLSGITDGSEAGPLLSAAGQEELKEHKHLGTLLLYLTVVPIIFKIFSVIVKKAWAKILYIVLLIAFAALTVYQAKDGGELVYKYGANVQAVQAAEDRIEELEDEIDALKSAPAEETSEPQSAVEEVHEKVVVDLSGTAAPQEEAKAEAAVSEAHESVAAAAEETAETATQEVEAAAVEVQETVAEGHGAVEAIAEEAAVQEHEAAAEPEAVQEPEAPAHIDTAEEPEHEAASEAEHETGEQAEEAPAAHH
;
A
#
# COMPACT_ATOMS: atom_id res chain seq x y z
N MET A 1 16.14 -20.46 -12.36
CA MET A 1 16.99 -20.08 -13.51
C MET A 1 17.78 -18.86 -13.04
N THR A 2 19.10 -18.92 -12.96
CA THR A 2 19.90 -17.80 -12.45
C THR A 2 19.87 -16.65 -13.45
N ILE A 3 19.24 -15.54 -13.08
CA ILE A 3 19.20 -14.33 -13.91
C ILE A 3 20.60 -13.68 -13.82
N PRO A 4 21.22 -13.28 -14.95
CA PRO A 4 22.59 -12.77 -14.97
C PRO A 4 22.74 -11.49 -14.14
N GLU A 5 23.73 -11.45 -13.24
CA GLU A 5 23.97 -10.33 -12.32
C GLU A 5 24.22 -9.00 -13.07
N ILE A 6 23.25 -8.09 -13.01
CA ILE A 6 23.30 -6.76 -13.62
C ILE A 6 23.99 -5.86 -12.60
N LYS A 7 25.26 -5.53 -12.87
CA LYS A 7 25.99 -4.53 -12.09
C LYS A 7 25.50 -3.15 -12.49
N ILE A 8 25.00 -2.40 -11.52
CA ILE A 8 24.59 -1.03 -11.71
C ILE A 8 25.87 -0.19 -11.83
N PRO A 9 26.07 0.56 -12.92
CA PRO A 9 27.29 1.33 -13.14
C PRO A 9 27.36 2.60 -12.29
N VAL A 10 26.36 2.84 -11.43
CA VAL A 10 26.20 4.03 -10.61
C VAL A 10 26.15 3.60 -9.15
N GLU A 11 27.19 3.92 -8.41
CA GLU A 11 27.17 3.85 -6.95
C GLU A 11 26.27 4.98 -6.44
N ILE A 12 25.22 4.61 -5.69
CA ILE A 12 24.33 5.59 -5.10
C ILE A 12 25.03 6.15 -3.87
N PRO A 13 25.24 7.47 -3.78
CA PRO A 13 25.95 8.05 -2.65
C PRO A 13 25.18 7.78 -1.35
N PRO A 14 25.87 7.48 -0.23
CA PRO A 14 25.25 7.14 1.05
C PRO A 14 24.24 8.20 1.51
N VAL A 15 24.50 9.48 1.23
CA VAL A 15 23.61 10.59 1.58
C VAL A 15 22.18 10.44 1.03
N ILE A 16 22.01 9.69 -0.07
CA ILE A 16 20.70 9.44 -0.66
C ILE A 16 20.04 8.22 -0.02
N THR A 17 20.80 7.17 0.30
CA THR A 17 20.25 5.98 0.96
C THR A 17 19.89 6.26 2.41
N ASP A 18 20.75 6.98 3.13
CA ASP A 18 20.57 7.28 4.56
C ASP A 18 19.40 8.26 4.80
N ALA A 19 19.00 9.00 3.77
CA ALA A 19 17.85 9.91 3.82
C ALA A 19 16.51 9.22 3.53
N VAL A 20 16.50 7.97 3.06
CA VAL A 20 15.27 7.24 2.76
C VAL A 20 14.74 6.59 4.05
N PRO A 21 13.51 6.90 4.48
CA PRO A 21 12.94 6.27 5.66
C PRO A 21 12.85 4.74 5.52
N HIS A 22 13.13 4.03 6.61
CA HIS A 22 12.98 2.58 6.67
C HIS A 22 11.53 2.14 6.50
N MET A 23 11.33 0.91 6.01
CA MET A 23 10.01 0.25 5.91
C MET A 23 9.02 0.90 4.94
N ILE A 24 9.47 1.85 4.11
CA ILE A 24 8.62 2.43 3.07
C ILE A 24 8.59 1.58 1.80
N HIS A 25 9.51 0.61 1.65
CA HIS A 25 9.59 -0.22 0.44
C HIS A 25 8.28 -0.93 0.15
N PRO A 26 7.65 -1.67 1.10
CA PRO A 26 6.35 -2.29 0.90
C PRO A 26 5.31 -1.30 0.38
N ILE A 27 5.23 -0.10 0.94
CA ILE A 27 4.25 0.92 0.53
C ILE A 27 4.44 1.28 -0.94
N LEU A 28 5.67 1.56 -1.36
CA LEU A 28 5.97 1.95 -2.75
C LEU A 28 5.76 0.79 -3.73
N VAL A 29 6.08 -0.46 -3.36
CA VAL A 29 5.84 -1.59 -4.26
C VAL A 29 4.35 -1.85 -4.52
N HIS A 30 3.45 -1.60 -3.56
CA HIS A 30 2.00 -1.70 -3.83
C HIS A 30 1.59 -0.82 -5.02
N PHE A 31 2.06 0.42 -5.06
CA PHE A 31 1.83 1.31 -6.20
C PHE A 31 2.56 0.84 -7.46
N ALA A 32 3.80 0.36 -7.34
CA ALA A 32 4.59 -0.14 -8.46
C ALA A 32 3.92 -1.34 -9.16
N ILE A 33 3.21 -2.19 -8.42
CA ILE A 33 2.48 -3.34 -8.96
C ILE A 33 1.17 -2.91 -9.62
N VAL A 34 0.43 -2.01 -8.98
CA VAL A 34 -0.93 -1.62 -9.42
C VAL A 34 -0.90 -0.70 -10.63
N LEU A 35 0.07 0.23 -10.72
CA LEU A 35 0.13 1.20 -11.81
C LEU A 35 0.22 0.56 -13.22
N PRO A 36 1.12 -0.42 -13.48
CA PRO A 36 1.15 -1.11 -14.77
C PRO A 36 -0.16 -1.81 -15.13
N LEU A 37 -0.86 -2.40 -14.15
CA LEU A 37 -2.16 -3.04 -14.36
C LEU A 37 -3.23 -2.01 -14.76
N ILE A 38 -3.28 -0.86 -14.09
CA ILE A 38 -4.17 0.24 -14.45
C ILE A 38 -3.85 0.73 -15.88
N VAL A 39 -2.57 0.86 -16.22
CA VAL A 39 -2.14 1.29 -17.56
C VAL A 39 -2.58 0.29 -18.64
N VAL A 40 -2.47 -1.03 -18.39
CA VAL A 40 -3.00 -2.06 -19.28
C VAL A 40 -4.50 -1.84 -19.53
N ILE A 41 -5.30 -1.72 -18.46
CA ILE A 41 -6.75 -1.52 -18.54
C ILE A 41 -7.09 -0.25 -19.31
N LEU A 42 -6.45 0.88 -18.99
CA LEU A 42 -6.68 2.14 -19.67
C LEU A 42 -6.29 2.09 -21.15
N GLU A 43 -5.24 1.36 -21.50
CA GLU A 43 -4.84 1.20 -22.91
C GLU A 43 -5.87 0.38 -23.70
N LEU A 44 -6.37 -0.70 -23.13
CA LEU A 44 -7.44 -1.52 -23.70
C LEU A 44 -8.70 -0.68 -23.94
N VAL A 45 -9.12 0.09 -22.94
CA VAL A 45 -10.25 1.02 -23.04
C VAL A 45 -9.99 2.12 -24.09
N ASN A 46 -8.80 2.70 -24.09
CA ASN A 46 -8.41 3.74 -25.06
C ASN A 46 -8.37 3.20 -26.49
N MET A 47 -8.10 1.92 -26.70
CA MET A 47 -8.15 1.30 -28.03
C MET A 47 -9.57 1.30 -28.62
N ILE A 48 -10.58 1.14 -27.77
CA ILE A 48 -12.00 1.17 -28.14
C ILE A 48 -12.50 2.62 -28.25
N MET A 49 -12.27 3.43 -27.21
CA MET A 49 -12.82 4.79 -27.10
C MET A 49 -12.05 5.84 -27.90
N LYS A 50 -10.75 5.62 -28.15
CA LYS A 50 -9.85 6.52 -28.90
C LYS A 50 -9.87 7.97 -28.40
N ARG A 51 -9.97 8.17 -27.08
CA ARG A 51 -10.09 9.50 -26.46
C ARG A 51 -8.69 10.09 -26.20
N ARG A 52 -8.50 11.35 -26.58
CA ARG A 52 -7.24 12.06 -26.33
C ARG A 52 -6.92 12.18 -24.83
N SER A 53 -7.93 12.39 -23.99
CA SER A 53 -7.77 12.47 -22.53
C SER A 53 -7.14 11.20 -21.95
N LEU A 54 -7.66 10.01 -22.32
CA LEU A 54 -7.12 8.72 -21.88
C LEU A 54 -5.66 8.54 -22.30
N THR A 55 -5.33 8.94 -23.52
CA THR A 55 -3.95 8.87 -24.03
C THR A 55 -3.00 9.72 -23.17
N VAL A 56 -3.41 10.94 -22.79
CA VAL A 56 -2.62 11.82 -21.91
C VAL A 56 -2.48 11.20 -20.53
N SER A 57 -3.57 10.71 -19.93
CA SER A 57 -3.54 10.04 -18.63
C SER A 57 -2.57 8.86 -18.60
N ILE A 58 -2.55 8.04 -19.65
CA ILE A 58 -1.63 6.90 -19.75
C ILE A 58 -0.16 7.37 -19.74
N TYR A 59 0.19 8.43 -20.48
CA TYR A 59 1.57 8.96 -20.44
C TYR A 59 1.94 9.50 -19.05
N LEU A 60 1.01 10.18 -18.36
CA LEU A 60 1.24 10.64 -16.99
C LEU A 60 1.46 9.46 -16.02
N LEU A 61 0.68 8.38 -16.17
CA LEU A 61 0.84 7.17 -15.37
C LEU A 61 2.16 6.45 -15.64
N PHE A 62 2.69 6.47 -16.88
CA PHE A 62 4.04 5.96 -17.14
C PHE A 62 5.12 6.77 -16.41
N ILE A 63 5.02 8.10 -16.43
CA ILE A 63 5.97 8.98 -15.73
C ILE A 63 5.89 8.72 -14.22
N LEU A 64 4.67 8.71 -13.67
CA LEU A 64 4.45 8.41 -12.26
C LEU A 64 4.97 7.01 -11.90
N GLY A 65 4.70 6.01 -12.74
CA GLY A 65 5.22 4.65 -12.58
C GLY A 65 6.74 4.64 -12.51
N MET A 66 7.44 5.30 -13.44
CA MET A 66 8.90 5.37 -13.41
C MET A 66 9.44 5.99 -12.10
N ILE A 67 8.79 7.03 -11.58
CA ILE A 67 9.15 7.65 -10.29
C ILE A 67 8.91 6.67 -9.14
N VAL A 68 7.76 6.01 -9.12
CA VAL A 68 7.40 5.03 -8.07
C VAL A 68 8.33 3.82 -8.09
N PHE A 69 8.68 3.28 -9.27
CA PHE A 69 9.66 2.20 -9.40
C PHE A 69 11.04 2.63 -8.94
N ALA A 70 11.47 3.85 -9.25
CA ALA A 70 12.74 4.38 -8.74
C ALA A 70 12.71 4.51 -7.21
N GLY A 71 11.63 5.03 -6.65
CA GLY A 71 11.43 5.11 -5.19
C GLY A 71 11.45 3.73 -4.53
N ALA A 72 10.71 2.76 -5.07
CA ALA A 72 10.69 1.38 -4.59
C ALA A 72 12.07 0.72 -4.66
N TYR A 73 12.82 0.98 -5.73
CA TYR A 73 14.19 0.49 -5.85
C TYR A 73 15.10 1.09 -4.78
N LEU A 74 15.04 2.42 -4.56
CA LEU A 74 15.86 3.10 -3.55
C LEU A 74 15.54 2.62 -2.14
N SER A 75 14.27 2.57 -1.76
CA SER A 75 13.86 2.06 -0.45
C SER A 75 14.10 0.55 -0.29
N GLY A 76 14.13 -0.21 -1.38
CA GLY A 76 14.50 -1.63 -1.34
C GLY A 76 15.98 -1.85 -1.03
N ILE A 77 16.86 -0.89 -1.35
CA ILE A 77 18.28 -0.96 -0.98
C ILE A 77 18.44 -0.81 0.52
N THR A 78 17.75 0.17 1.12
CA THR A 78 17.78 0.42 2.56
C THR A 78 17.13 -0.70 3.34
N ASP A 79 15.92 -1.11 2.96
CA ASP A 79 15.21 -2.18 3.68
C ASP A 79 15.91 -3.54 3.50
N GLY A 80 16.60 -3.74 2.38
CA GLY A 80 17.38 -4.95 2.11
C GLY A 80 18.73 -4.99 2.85
N SER A 81 19.37 -3.85 3.13
CA SER A 81 20.63 -3.83 3.90
C SER A 81 20.41 -4.21 5.35
N GLU A 82 19.29 -3.78 5.93
CA GLU A 82 18.92 -4.10 7.31
C GLU A 82 18.42 -5.55 7.44
N ALA A 83 17.59 -6.02 6.49
CA ALA A 83 17.07 -7.39 6.54
C ALA A 83 18.14 -8.45 6.28
N GLY A 84 19.06 -8.19 5.34
CA GLY A 84 19.98 -9.20 4.81
C GLY A 84 20.78 -9.98 5.86
N PRO A 85 21.47 -9.31 6.80
CA PRO A 85 22.26 -9.98 7.83
C PRO A 85 21.45 -10.86 8.78
N LEU A 86 20.15 -10.56 8.96
CA LEU A 86 19.26 -11.27 9.87
C LEU A 86 18.63 -12.52 9.23
N LEU A 87 18.64 -12.61 7.91
CA LEU A 87 18.03 -13.71 7.17
C LEU A 87 18.90 -14.97 7.20
N SER A 88 18.24 -16.13 7.16
CA SER A 88 18.89 -17.42 6.87
C SER A 88 19.56 -17.42 5.49
N ALA A 89 20.47 -18.37 5.24
CA ALA A 89 21.15 -18.49 3.93
C ALA A 89 20.16 -18.57 2.74
N ALA A 90 19.05 -19.30 2.90
CA ALA A 90 18.00 -19.37 1.89
C ALA A 90 17.26 -18.01 1.71
N GLY A 91 17.01 -17.30 2.82
CA GLY A 91 16.40 -15.97 2.78
C GLY A 91 17.32 -14.92 2.13
N GLN A 92 18.64 -15.01 2.34
CA GLN A 92 19.62 -14.15 1.68
C GLN A 92 19.69 -14.40 0.17
N GLU A 93 19.60 -15.66 -0.26
CA GLU A 93 19.53 -16.01 -1.68
C GLU A 93 18.25 -15.44 -2.31
N GLU A 94 17.09 -15.63 -1.66
CA GLU A 94 15.81 -15.06 -2.11
C GLU A 94 15.86 -13.52 -2.17
N LEU A 95 16.42 -12.85 -1.15
CA LEU A 95 16.60 -11.40 -1.13
C LEU A 95 17.46 -10.93 -2.31
N LYS A 96 18.51 -11.69 -2.66
CA LYS A 96 19.38 -11.37 -3.79
C LYS A 96 18.64 -11.51 -5.12
N GLU A 97 17.88 -12.58 -5.31
CA GLU A 97 17.05 -12.78 -6.51
C GLU A 97 15.98 -11.68 -6.62
N HIS A 98 15.30 -11.37 -5.52
CA HIS A 98 14.32 -10.29 -5.43
C HIS A 98 14.93 -8.94 -5.83
N LYS A 99 16.08 -8.57 -5.25
CA LYS A 99 16.81 -7.35 -5.61
C LYS A 99 17.17 -7.30 -7.09
N HIS A 100 17.63 -8.43 -7.63
CA HIS A 100 18.08 -8.51 -9.00
C HIS A 100 16.92 -8.33 -10.00
N LEU A 101 15.80 -9.02 -9.79
CA LEU A 101 14.62 -8.88 -10.64
C LEU A 101 13.96 -7.50 -10.46
N GLY A 102 13.95 -6.94 -9.26
CA GLY A 102 13.51 -5.56 -9.00
C GLY A 102 14.34 -4.53 -9.76
N THR A 103 15.66 -4.72 -9.81
CA THR A 103 16.58 -3.88 -10.60
C THR A 103 16.30 -3.99 -12.10
N LEU A 104 16.09 -5.20 -12.61
CA LEU A 104 15.73 -5.42 -14.01
C LEU A 104 14.40 -4.73 -14.34
N LEU A 105 13.40 -4.84 -13.46
CA LEU A 105 12.09 -4.19 -13.62
C LEU A 105 12.20 -2.67 -13.68
N LEU A 106 13.04 -2.05 -12.85
CA LEU A 106 13.32 -0.62 -12.91
C LEU A 106 13.77 -0.21 -14.32
N TYR A 107 14.74 -0.91 -14.91
CA TYR A 107 15.19 -0.63 -16.28
C TYR A 107 14.10 -0.91 -17.33
N LEU A 108 13.30 -1.96 -17.13
CA LEU A 108 12.22 -2.32 -18.03
C LEU A 108 11.06 -1.32 -18.03
N THR A 109 10.92 -0.45 -17.02
CA THR A 109 9.88 0.60 -17.01
C THR A 109 9.88 1.48 -18.27
N VAL A 110 11.06 1.70 -18.86
CA VAL A 110 11.24 2.54 -20.06
C VAL A 110 10.85 1.80 -21.35
N VAL A 111 10.85 0.46 -21.34
CA VAL A 111 10.59 -0.33 -22.55
C VAL A 111 9.16 -0.15 -23.07
N PRO A 112 8.09 -0.31 -22.25
CA PRO A 112 6.72 -0.11 -22.73
C PRO A 112 6.47 1.28 -23.32
N ILE A 113 7.05 2.35 -22.74
CA ILE A 113 6.86 3.71 -23.25
C ILE A 113 7.56 3.92 -24.60
N ILE A 114 8.76 3.35 -24.80
CA ILE A 114 9.44 3.37 -26.11
C ILE A 114 8.57 2.68 -27.16
N PHE A 115 8.05 1.49 -26.85
CA PHE A 115 7.20 0.74 -27.78
C PHE A 115 5.85 1.42 -28.04
N LYS A 116 5.30 2.13 -27.05
CA LYS A 116 4.11 2.98 -27.24
C LYS A 116 4.40 4.06 -28.28
N ILE A 117 5.48 4.83 -28.10
CA ILE A 117 5.88 5.90 -29.03
C ILE A 117 6.15 5.31 -30.43
N PHE A 118 6.87 4.20 -30.52
CA PHE A 118 7.11 3.48 -31.77
C PHE A 118 5.80 3.07 -32.47
N SER A 119 4.82 2.55 -31.73
CA SER A 119 3.52 2.15 -32.29
C SER A 119 2.76 3.33 -32.91
N VAL A 120 2.90 4.53 -32.33
CA VAL A 120 2.29 5.77 -32.82
C VAL A 120 3.00 6.27 -34.09
N ILE A 121 4.32 6.14 -34.18
CA ILE A 121 5.11 6.55 -35.35
C ILE A 121 4.83 5.62 -36.53
N VAL A 122 4.88 4.30 -36.32
CA VAL A 122 4.73 3.29 -37.37
C VAL A 122 3.29 3.21 -37.89
N LYS A 123 2.30 3.48 -37.03
CA LYS A 123 0.85 3.47 -37.35
C LYS A 123 0.32 2.15 -37.93
N LYS A 124 1.06 1.04 -37.79
CA LYS A 124 0.62 -0.31 -38.23
C LYS A 124 -0.02 -1.07 -37.06
N ALA A 125 -1.00 -1.91 -37.37
CA ALA A 125 -1.72 -2.70 -36.37
C ALA A 125 -0.79 -3.62 -35.57
N TRP A 126 0.16 -4.30 -36.24
CA TRP A 126 1.11 -5.20 -35.57
C TRP A 126 1.98 -4.48 -34.54
N ALA A 127 2.34 -3.20 -34.76
CA ALA A 127 3.16 -2.43 -33.82
C ALA A 127 2.38 -2.11 -32.55
N LYS A 128 1.07 -1.88 -32.66
CA LYS A 128 0.18 -1.72 -31.49
C LYS A 128 0.04 -3.02 -30.73
N ILE A 129 -0.16 -4.14 -31.43
CA ILE A 129 -0.26 -5.47 -30.80
C ILE A 129 1.03 -5.79 -30.04
N LEU A 130 2.20 -5.56 -30.65
CA LEU A 130 3.49 -5.77 -30.01
C LEU A 130 3.65 -4.94 -28.73
N TYR A 131 3.28 -3.65 -28.79
CA TYR A 131 3.27 -2.79 -27.61
C TYR A 131 2.37 -3.33 -26.49
N ILE A 132 1.12 -3.71 -26.80
CA ILE A 132 0.19 -4.27 -25.81
C ILE A 132 0.72 -5.54 -25.18
N VAL A 133 1.27 -6.46 -25.99
CA VAL A 133 1.87 -7.70 -25.50
C VAL A 133 3.04 -7.41 -24.55
N LEU A 134 3.93 -6.49 -24.91
CA LEU A 134 5.04 -6.08 -24.05
C LEU A 134 4.58 -5.42 -22.76
N LEU A 135 3.54 -4.58 -22.81
CA LEU A 135 2.97 -3.94 -21.63
C LEU A 135 2.35 -4.98 -20.68
N ILE A 136 1.61 -5.97 -21.21
CA ILE A 136 1.04 -7.07 -20.43
C ILE A 136 2.15 -7.93 -19.83
N ALA A 137 3.18 -8.26 -20.61
CA ALA A 137 4.33 -9.03 -20.13
C ALA A 137 5.06 -8.30 -18.99
N PHE A 138 5.25 -6.98 -19.12
CA PHE A 138 5.82 -6.14 -18.08
C PHE A 138 4.96 -6.17 -16.80
N ALA A 139 3.64 -5.95 -16.93
CA ALA A 139 2.72 -6.02 -15.79
C ALA A 139 2.68 -7.41 -15.12
N ALA A 140 2.78 -8.49 -15.90
CA ALA A 140 2.86 -9.85 -15.38
C ALA A 140 4.16 -10.07 -14.58
N LEU A 141 5.30 -9.59 -15.09
CA LEU A 141 6.58 -9.63 -14.36
C LEU A 141 6.50 -8.85 -13.04
N THR A 142 5.81 -7.70 -13.00
CA THR A 142 5.67 -6.92 -11.76
C THR A 142 4.80 -7.64 -10.73
N VAL A 143 3.78 -8.37 -11.16
CA VAL A 143 2.98 -9.22 -10.25
C VAL A 143 3.79 -10.42 -9.77
N TYR A 144 4.62 -11.01 -10.62
CA TYR A 144 5.53 -12.09 -10.22
C TYR A 144 6.53 -11.61 -9.15
N GLN A 145 7.13 -10.43 -9.34
CA GLN A 145 8.01 -9.79 -8.34
C GLN A 145 7.30 -9.57 -7.00
N ALA A 146 6.01 -9.23 -7.01
CA ALA A 146 5.21 -9.07 -5.80
C ALA A 146 5.09 -10.38 -5.01
N LYS A 147 4.91 -11.50 -5.73
CA LYS A 147 4.83 -12.83 -5.13
C LYS A 147 6.15 -13.21 -4.45
N ASP A 148 7.28 -12.97 -5.10
CA ASP A 148 8.61 -13.24 -4.53
C ASP A 148 8.90 -12.32 -3.32
N GLY A 149 8.52 -11.04 -3.40
CA GLY A 149 8.62 -10.12 -2.25
C GLY A 149 7.75 -10.52 -1.07
N GLY A 150 6.54 -11.02 -1.33
CA GLY A 150 5.67 -11.58 -0.30
C GLY A 150 6.28 -12.82 0.35
N GLU A 151 6.87 -13.72 -0.44
CA GLU A 151 7.57 -14.90 0.10
C GLU A 151 8.75 -14.48 0.99
N LEU A 152 9.49 -13.44 0.61
CA LEU A 152 10.60 -12.91 1.40
C LEU A 152 10.17 -12.45 2.81
N VAL A 153 9.02 -11.78 2.91
CA VAL A 153 8.47 -11.30 4.18
C VAL A 153 7.84 -12.46 4.96
N TYR A 154 6.93 -13.22 4.36
CA TYR A 154 6.10 -14.19 5.08
C TYR A 154 6.80 -15.52 5.37
N LYS A 155 7.72 -15.96 4.51
CA LYS A 155 8.41 -17.25 4.68
C LYS A 155 9.77 -17.10 5.34
N TYR A 156 10.49 -16.04 5.00
CA TYR A 156 11.86 -15.81 5.48
C TYR A 156 11.96 -14.72 6.55
N GLY A 157 10.90 -13.95 6.81
CA GLY A 157 10.84 -13.01 7.93
C GLY A 157 11.56 -11.69 7.67
N ALA A 158 11.82 -11.30 6.42
CA ALA A 158 12.53 -10.06 6.11
C ALA A 158 11.83 -8.84 6.74
N ASN A 159 12.57 -8.10 7.57
CA ASN A 159 12.10 -6.94 8.34
C ASN A 159 10.92 -7.19 9.31
N VAL A 160 10.59 -8.44 9.61
CA VAL A 160 9.53 -8.80 10.58
C VAL A 160 10.07 -9.73 11.67
N GLN A 161 11.12 -10.51 11.39
CA GLN A 161 11.67 -11.48 12.33
C GLN A 161 12.21 -10.84 13.62
N ALA A 162 12.88 -9.69 13.53
CA ALA A 162 13.37 -8.97 14.70
C ALA A 162 12.23 -8.45 15.59
N VAL A 163 11.11 -8.04 14.98
CA VAL A 163 9.92 -7.57 15.71
C VAL A 163 9.26 -8.75 16.41
N GLN A 164 9.07 -9.88 15.73
CA GLN A 164 8.52 -11.09 16.35
C GLN A 164 9.37 -11.58 17.52
N ALA A 165 10.70 -11.62 17.36
CA ALA A 165 11.60 -12.02 18.44
C ALA A 165 11.54 -11.06 19.65
N ALA A 166 11.33 -9.76 19.40
CA ALA A 166 11.15 -8.77 20.46
C ALA A 166 9.78 -8.94 21.16
N GLU A 167 8.71 -9.18 20.41
CA GLU A 167 7.37 -9.45 20.93
C GLU A 167 7.36 -10.71 21.82
N ASP A 168 7.93 -11.82 21.34
CA ASP A 168 8.06 -13.07 22.10
C ASP A 168 8.81 -12.86 23.43
N ARG A 169 9.87 -12.02 23.40
CA ARG A 169 10.66 -11.71 24.59
C ARG A 169 9.90 -10.82 25.57
N ILE A 170 9.10 -9.88 25.07
CA ILE A 170 8.24 -9.04 25.91
C ILE A 170 7.22 -9.92 26.63
N GLU A 171 6.57 -10.84 25.92
CA GLU A 171 5.60 -11.78 26.51
C GLU A 171 6.24 -12.65 27.60
N GLU A 172 7.43 -13.20 27.36
CA GLU A 172 8.17 -13.99 28.37
C GLU A 172 8.49 -13.17 29.64
N LEU A 173 8.90 -11.90 29.47
CA LEU A 173 9.20 -11.02 30.60
C LEU A 173 7.94 -10.61 31.36
N GLU A 174 6.82 -10.41 30.67
CA GLU A 174 5.52 -10.12 31.30
C GLU A 174 5.05 -11.30 32.16
N ASP A 175 5.16 -12.53 31.65
CA ASP A 175 4.85 -13.76 32.40
C ASP A 175 5.73 -13.91 33.66
N GLU A 176 7.03 -13.60 33.55
CA GLU A 176 7.95 -13.66 34.70
C GLU A 176 7.60 -12.60 35.76
N ILE A 177 7.27 -11.38 35.33
CA ILE A 177 6.82 -10.30 36.22
C ILE A 177 5.53 -10.67 36.96
N ASP A 178 4.57 -11.27 36.27
CA ASP A 178 3.29 -11.65 36.87
C ASP A 178 3.43 -12.85 37.82
N ALA A 179 4.34 -13.79 37.52
CA ALA A 179 4.70 -14.86 38.44
C ALA A 179 5.34 -14.32 39.74
N LEU A 180 6.25 -13.35 39.62
CA LEU A 180 6.88 -12.70 40.79
C LEU A 180 5.89 -11.88 41.62
N LYS A 181 4.90 -11.21 41.00
CA LYS A 181 3.84 -10.48 41.71
C LYS A 181 2.82 -11.39 42.38
N SER A 182 2.57 -12.57 41.81
CA SER A 182 1.56 -13.52 42.29
C SER A 182 2.10 -14.51 43.32
N ALA A 183 3.42 -14.57 43.51
CA ALA A 183 4.04 -15.35 44.57
C ALA A 183 3.60 -14.82 45.95
N PRO A 184 3.04 -15.68 46.84
CA PRO A 184 2.70 -15.26 48.18
C PRO A 184 3.96 -14.80 48.91
N ALA A 185 3.86 -13.69 49.64
CA ALA A 185 4.88 -13.24 50.57
C ALA A 185 5.02 -14.24 51.73
N GLU A 186 5.69 -15.37 51.49
CA GLU A 186 6.29 -16.15 52.56
C GLU A 186 7.74 -15.72 52.74
N GLU A 187 8.07 -15.50 54.00
CA GLU A 187 9.27 -14.84 54.50
C GLU A 187 10.57 -15.40 53.91
N THR A 188 11.29 -14.57 53.15
CA THR A 188 12.75 -14.57 53.19
C THR A 188 13.22 -13.13 53.29
N SER A 189 13.67 -12.80 54.49
CA SER A 189 14.59 -11.70 54.78
C SER A 189 15.75 -11.67 53.76
N GLU A 190 16.08 -10.45 53.32
CA GLU A 190 17.24 -10.01 52.51
C GLU A 190 16.98 -9.75 51.01
N PRO A 191 16.46 -8.56 50.64
CA PRO A 191 16.10 -8.18 49.28
C PRO A 191 17.24 -7.44 48.55
N GLN A 192 18.48 -7.93 48.63
CA GLN A 192 19.61 -7.28 47.93
C GLN A 192 20.53 -8.22 47.13
N SER A 193 20.49 -9.54 47.33
CA SER A 193 21.36 -10.47 46.57
C SER A 193 20.75 -10.99 45.26
N ALA A 194 19.42 -11.01 45.13
CA ALA A 194 18.75 -11.62 43.97
C ALA A 194 18.66 -10.67 42.75
N VAL A 195 18.69 -9.35 42.99
CA VAL A 195 18.67 -8.34 41.91
C VAL A 195 20.04 -8.28 41.22
N GLU A 196 21.12 -8.54 41.96
CA GLU A 196 22.49 -8.58 41.42
C GLU A 196 22.74 -9.86 40.61
N GLU A 197 22.15 -11.00 41.01
CA GLU A 197 22.27 -12.27 40.28
C GLU A 197 21.48 -12.27 38.95
N VAL A 198 20.35 -11.56 38.87
CA VAL A 198 19.61 -11.34 37.61
C VAL A 198 20.32 -10.34 36.71
N HIS A 199 20.90 -9.27 37.28
CA HIS A 199 21.70 -8.31 36.52
C HIS A 199 22.97 -8.96 35.94
N GLU A 200 23.63 -9.85 36.68
CA GLU A 200 24.79 -10.60 36.18
C GLU A 200 24.39 -11.61 35.10
N LYS A 201 23.26 -12.31 35.25
CA LYS A 201 22.79 -13.30 34.29
C LYS A 201 22.29 -12.69 32.96
N VAL A 202 21.69 -11.49 33.01
CA VAL A 202 21.29 -10.73 31.82
C VAL A 202 22.51 -10.15 31.08
N VAL A 203 23.58 -9.79 31.80
CA VAL A 203 24.82 -9.29 31.19
C VAL A 203 25.68 -10.42 30.61
N VAL A 204 25.68 -11.62 31.21
CA VAL A 204 26.50 -12.75 30.75
C VAL A 204 25.94 -13.42 29.48
N ASP A 205 24.62 -13.45 29.26
CA ASP A 205 24.04 -14.12 28.07
C ASP A 205 24.06 -13.24 26.81
N LEU A 206 24.28 -11.93 26.95
CA LEU A 206 24.44 -10.98 25.83
C LEU A 206 25.89 -10.88 25.31
N SER A 207 26.87 -11.45 26.00
CA SER A 207 28.29 -11.49 25.56
C SER A 207 28.67 -12.82 24.87
N GLY A 208 27.71 -13.71 24.65
CA GLY A 208 27.96 -15.06 24.12
C GLY A 208 28.36 -15.16 22.64
N THR A 209 28.37 -14.08 21.85
CA THR A 209 28.75 -14.14 20.42
C THR A 209 29.46 -12.89 19.88
N ALA A 210 30.49 -12.36 20.55
CA ALA A 210 31.42 -11.41 19.90
C ALA A 210 32.83 -11.48 20.48
N ALA A 211 33.83 -11.28 19.63
CA ALA A 211 35.26 -11.42 19.94
C ALA A 211 35.82 -10.24 20.78
N PRO A 212 36.95 -10.41 21.50
CA PRO A 212 37.33 -9.62 22.69
C PRO A 212 37.84 -8.19 22.48
N GLN A 213 37.49 -7.49 21.40
CA GLN A 213 38.00 -6.12 21.14
C GLN A 213 36.94 -5.03 21.03
N GLU A 214 35.66 -5.33 21.26
CA GLU A 214 34.57 -4.36 21.07
C GLU A 214 33.81 -3.95 22.36
N GLU A 215 34.18 -4.50 23.52
CA GLU A 215 33.52 -4.17 24.80
C GLU A 215 33.81 -2.75 25.30
N ALA A 216 35.01 -2.21 25.03
CA ALA A 216 35.41 -0.89 25.56
C ALA A 216 34.75 0.31 24.85
N LYS A 217 34.10 0.10 23.69
CA LYS A 217 33.44 1.17 22.92
C LYS A 217 31.92 1.17 23.08
N ALA A 218 31.33 0.03 23.44
CA ALA A 218 29.91 -0.11 23.70
C ALA A 218 29.51 0.50 25.06
N GLU A 219 30.31 0.32 26.12
CA GLU A 219 30.02 0.88 27.45
C GLU A 219 29.99 2.42 27.46
N ALA A 220 30.84 3.07 26.65
CA ALA A 220 30.87 4.53 26.55
C ALA A 220 29.64 5.10 25.82
N ALA A 221 29.13 4.41 24.79
CA ALA A 221 27.98 4.86 24.01
C ALA A 221 26.64 4.69 24.75
N VAL A 222 26.54 3.65 25.59
CA VAL A 222 25.33 3.39 26.39
C VAL A 222 25.20 4.41 27.54
N SER A 223 26.31 4.85 28.14
CA SER A 223 26.30 5.90 29.17
C SER A 223 25.89 7.27 28.62
N GLU A 224 26.32 7.64 27.40
CA GLU A 224 25.93 8.91 26.77
C GLU A 224 24.47 8.90 26.28
N ALA A 225 23.96 7.75 25.81
CA ALA A 225 22.56 7.62 25.41
C ALA A 225 21.61 7.73 26.61
N HIS A 226 21.96 7.16 27.76
CA HIS A 226 21.13 7.20 28.97
C HIS A 226 20.96 8.62 29.55
N GLU A 227 21.98 9.47 29.43
CA GLU A 227 21.93 10.87 29.89
C GLU A 227 21.15 11.78 28.91
N SER A 228 21.22 11.50 27.60
CA SER A 228 20.48 12.25 26.57
C SER A 228 18.98 11.97 26.53
N VAL A 229 18.57 10.72 26.82
CA VAL A 229 17.15 10.30 26.80
C VAL A 229 16.42 10.77 28.06
N ALA A 230 17.11 10.84 29.21
CA ALA A 230 16.56 11.39 30.44
C ALA A 230 16.27 12.90 30.32
N ALA A 231 17.18 13.66 29.69
CA ALA A 231 17.00 15.10 29.49
C ALA A 231 15.87 15.42 28.48
N ALA A 232 15.75 14.64 27.39
CA ALA A 232 14.69 14.82 26.40
C ALA A 232 13.30 14.43 26.94
N ALA A 233 13.22 13.44 27.83
CA ALA A 233 11.97 13.03 28.46
C ALA A 233 11.41 14.10 29.43
N GLU A 234 12.29 14.84 30.11
CA GLU A 234 11.91 15.91 31.04
C GLU A 234 11.40 17.15 30.29
N GLU A 235 12.05 17.55 29.18
CA GLU A 235 11.63 18.68 28.33
C GLU A 235 10.30 18.41 27.60
N THR A 236 10.06 17.16 27.19
CA THR A 236 8.82 16.77 26.50
C THR A 236 7.63 16.68 27.46
N ALA A 237 7.86 16.28 28.71
CA ALA A 237 6.82 16.22 29.74
C ALA A 237 6.36 17.62 30.19
N GLU A 238 7.28 18.59 30.29
CA GLU A 238 6.94 19.97 30.68
C GLU A 238 6.15 20.69 29.57
N THR A 239 6.51 20.45 28.30
CA THR A 239 5.84 21.04 27.14
C THR A 239 4.43 20.47 26.93
N ALA A 240 4.25 19.15 27.09
CA ALA A 240 2.95 18.50 26.97
C ALA A 240 1.97 18.94 28.08
N THR A 241 2.49 19.26 29.28
CA THR A 241 1.64 19.73 30.39
C THR A 241 1.13 21.16 30.14
N GLN A 242 1.95 22.03 29.55
CA GLN A 242 1.53 23.41 29.21
C GLN A 242 0.54 23.47 28.04
N GLU A 243 0.68 22.60 27.02
CA GLU A 243 -0.27 22.55 25.90
C GLU A 243 -1.64 21.98 26.31
N VAL A 244 -1.68 21.01 27.24
CA VAL A 244 -2.94 20.45 27.76
C VAL A 244 -3.66 21.46 28.66
N GLU A 245 -2.93 22.27 29.43
CA GLU A 245 -3.52 23.32 30.27
C GLU A 245 -4.06 24.50 29.43
N ALA A 246 -3.34 24.87 28.35
CA ALA A 246 -3.80 25.88 27.40
C ALA A 246 -5.05 25.44 26.61
N ALA A 247 -5.08 24.18 26.15
CA ALA A 247 -6.23 23.60 25.47
C ALA A 247 -7.45 23.46 26.39
N ALA A 248 -7.25 23.19 27.69
CA ALA A 248 -8.34 23.12 28.66
C ALA A 248 -9.02 24.49 28.92
N VAL A 249 -8.27 25.59 28.81
CA VAL A 249 -8.79 26.96 28.93
C VAL A 249 -9.57 27.36 27.69
N GLU A 250 -9.08 27.03 26.49
CA GLU A 250 -9.77 27.30 25.21
C GLU A 250 -11.08 26.50 25.07
N VAL A 251 -11.12 25.27 25.60
CA VAL A 251 -12.34 24.45 25.64
C VAL A 251 -13.37 24.99 26.65
N GLN A 252 -12.95 25.63 27.75
CA GLN A 252 -13.90 26.27 28.67
C GLN A 252 -14.49 27.56 28.11
N GLU A 253 -13.72 28.34 27.34
CA GLU A 253 -14.19 29.59 26.72
C GLU A 253 -15.18 29.33 25.59
N THR A 254 -14.93 28.30 24.76
CA THR A 254 -15.82 27.89 23.66
C THR A 254 -17.14 27.26 24.15
N VAL A 255 -17.15 26.61 25.31
CA VAL A 255 -18.38 26.08 25.94
C VAL A 255 -19.24 27.20 26.55
N ALA A 256 -18.64 28.31 26.98
CA ALA A 256 -19.36 29.48 27.47
C ALA A 256 -20.03 30.28 26.34
N GLU A 257 -19.36 30.45 25.19
CA GLU A 257 -19.95 31.07 24.00
C GLU A 257 -21.07 30.21 23.37
N GLY A 258 -20.91 28.88 23.41
CA GLY A 258 -21.93 27.94 22.92
C GLY A 258 -23.23 27.98 23.74
N HIS A 259 -23.16 28.16 25.06
CA HIS A 259 -24.35 28.27 25.91
C HIS A 259 -25.17 29.55 25.64
N GLY A 260 -24.50 30.68 25.38
CA GLY A 260 -25.17 31.94 25.04
C GLY A 260 -25.90 31.90 23.68
N ALA A 261 -25.35 31.15 22.71
CA ALA A 261 -25.98 30.98 21.40
C ALA A 261 -27.22 30.07 21.45
N VAL A 262 -27.25 29.07 22.32
CA VAL A 262 -28.39 28.15 22.46
C VAL A 262 -29.58 28.82 23.17
N GLU A 263 -29.32 29.73 24.10
CA GLU A 263 -30.37 30.48 24.80
C GLU A 263 -31.06 31.52 23.88
N ALA A 264 -30.30 32.15 22.96
CA ALA A 264 -30.84 33.07 21.96
C ALA A 264 -31.73 32.38 20.90
N ILE A 265 -31.39 31.15 20.49
CA ILE A 265 -32.16 30.38 19.50
C ILE A 265 -33.45 29.83 20.11
N ALA A 266 -33.45 29.52 21.42
CA ALA A 266 -34.65 29.08 22.13
C ALA A 266 -35.67 30.21 22.32
N GLU A 267 -35.22 31.46 22.47
CA GLU A 267 -36.10 32.63 22.61
C GLU A 267 -36.73 33.03 21.25
N GLU A 268 -36.02 32.87 20.13
CA GLU A 268 -36.54 33.14 18.78
C GLU A 268 -37.57 32.09 18.31
N ALA A 269 -37.40 30.82 18.71
CA ALA A 269 -38.33 29.74 18.39
C ALA A 269 -39.68 29.86 19.14
N ALA A 270 -39.69 30.43 20.35
CA ALA A 270 -40.91 30.61 21.14
C ALA A 270 -41.84 31.71 20.59
N VAL A 271 -41.32 32.64 19.77
CA VAL A 271 -42.10 33.72 19.15
C VAL A 271 -42.81 33.26 17.87
N GLN A 272 -42.26 32.27 17.15
CA GLN A 272 -42.85 31.78 15.89
C GLN A 272 -44.01 30.78 16.09
N GLU A 273 -44.10 30.07 17.23
CA GLU A 273 -45.21 29.13 17.47
C GLU A 273 -46.54 29.79 17.84
N HIS A 274 -46.57 31.09 18.14
CA HIS A 274 -47.81 31.77 18.55
C HIS A 274 -48.62 32.41 17.41
N GLU A 275 -48.14 32.37 16.15
CA GLU A 275 -48.82 32.98 15.00
C GLU A 275 -49.44 31.97 14.01
N ALA A 276 -49.25 30.65 14.21
CA ALA A 276 -49.73 29.60 13.30
C ALA A 276 -51.03 28.90 13.73
N ALA A 277 -51.75 29.42 14.74
CA ALA A 277 -52.95 28.79 15.31
C ALA A 277 -54.22 29.68 15.24
N ALA A 278 -54.76 29.88 14.04
CA ALA A 278 -56.14 30.31 13.74
C ALA A 278 -56.37 30.15 12.23
N GLU A 279 -57.35 29.48 11.61
CA GLU A 279 -58.59 28.73 11.91
C GLU A 279 -58.83 27.79 10.69
N PRO A 280 -59.70 26.76 10.76
CA PRO A 280 -60.04 25.88 9.63
C PRO A 280 -61.53 25.96 9.17
N GLU A 281 -61.81 25.95 7.87
CA GLU A 281 -63.11 25.60 7.23
C GLU A 281 -62.90 25.58 5.69
N ALA A 282 -63.58 24.86 4.79
CA ALA A 282 -64.42 23.66 4.76
C ALA A 282 -64.76 23.40 3.26
N VAL A 283 -64.78 22.12 2.83
CA VAL A 283 -65.76 21.50 1.88
C VAL A 283 -65.88 22.03 0.42
N GLN A 284 -65.68 21.16 -0.60
CA GLN A 284 -66.70 20.57 -1.53
C GLN A 284 -66.09 19.96 -2.83
N GLU A 285 -66.52 18.74 -3.19
CA GLU A 285 -66.45 18.10 -4.54
C GLU A 285 -67.36 18.83 -5.57
N PRO A 286 -67.19 18.67 -6.92
CA PRO A 286 -67.87 17.60 -7.68
C PRO A 286 -67.26 17.09 -9.03
N GLU A 287 -67.62 15.83 -9.35
CA GLU A 287 -68.10 15.24 -10.63
C GLU A 287 -67.28 15.14 -11.95
N ALA A 288 -66.93 13.89 -12.29
CA ALA A 288 -67.30 13.07 -13.48
C ALA A 288 -66.82 13.36 -14.95
N PRO A 289 -66.80 12.33 -15.85
CA PRO A 289 -65.78 12.10 -16.90
C PRO A 289 -66.30 12.07 -18.36
N ALA A 290 -65.40 11.89 -19.36
CA ALA A 290 -65.76 11.41 -20.70
C ALA A 290 -64.58 10.81 -21.53
N HIS A 291 -64.80 9.58 -22.05
CA HIS A 291 -64.51 9.10 -23.44
C HIS A 291 -63.03 9.00 -23.91
N ILE A 292 -62.48 7.99 -24.62
CA ILE A 292 -62.97 7.14 -25.74
C ILE A 292 -62.19 5.80 -25.81
N ASP A 293 -62.92 4.79 -26.29
CA ASP A 293 -62.64 3.40 -26.63
C ASP A 293 -61.90 3.22 -27.99
N THR A 294 -60.99 2.25 -28.13
CA THR A 294 -60.84 1.49 -29.40
C THR A 294 -60.01 0.22 -29.22
N ALA A 295 -60.61 -0.86 -29.71
CA ALA A 295 -60.15 -2.24 -29.70
C ALA A 295 -59.45 -2.67 -31.01
N GLU A 296 -59.07 -3.96 -31.02
CA GLU A 296 -58.84 -4.90 -32.14
C GLU A 296 -57.43 -5.10 -32.71
N GLU A 297 -56.88 -6.29 -32.38
CA GLU A 297 -56.03 -7.13 -33.23
C GLU A 297 -56.75 -7.54 -34.53
N PRO A 298 -56.03 -8.09 -35.54
CA PRO A 298 -55.96 -9.57 -35.61
C PRO A 298 -54.63 -10.16 -36.12
N GLU A 299 -54.51 -11.46 -35.85
CA GLU A 299 -53.50 -12.44 -36.30
C GLU A 299 -53.59 -12.79 -37.81
N HIS A 300 -52.48 -13.28 -38.37
CA HIS A 300 -52.31 -14.54 -39.14
C HIS A 300 -51.20 -14.49 -40.23
N GLU A 301 -50.22 -15.40 -40.07
CA GLU A 301 -49.83 -16.44 -41.04
C GLU A 301 -49.16 -16.09 -42.40
N ALA A 302 -47.92 -16.55 -42.58
CA ALA A 302 -47.45 -17.09 -43.86
C ALA A 302 -46.23 -18.02 -43.66
N ALA A 303 -46.35 -19.22 -44.23
CA ALA A 303 -45.32 -20.27 -44.32
C ALA A 303 -44.76 -20.38 -45.76
N SER A 304 -43.77 -21.26 -45.90
CA SER A 304 -43.31 -22.00 -47.11
C SER A 304 -42.00 -21.55 -47.80
N GLU A 305 -41.00 -22.43 -47.65
CA GLU A 305 -40.23 -23.16 -48.69
C GLU A 305 -39.66 -22.41 -49.91
N ALA A 306 -38.34 -22.56 -50.10
CA ALA A 306 -37.76 -23.04 -51.37
C ALA A 306 -36.29 -23.45 -51.17
N GLU A 307 -36.02 -24.73 -51.38
CA GLU A 307 -34.71 -25.31 -51.66
C GLU A 307 -34.24 -24.90 -53.08
N HIS A 308 -32.93 -24.75 -53.29
CA HIS A 308 -32.34 -25.12 -54.58
C HIS A 308 -30.85 -25.48 -54.42
N GLU A 309 -30.55 -26.74 -54.71
CA GLU A 309 -29.23 -27.29 -55.01
C GLU A 309 -28.58 -26.72 -56.27
N THR A 310 -27.27 -26.97 -56.39
CA THR A 310 -26.35 -27.14 -57.56
C THR A 310 -25.20 -26.14 -57.50
N GLY A 311 -23.93 -26.45 -57.74
CA GLY A 311 -23.16 -27.61 -58.19
C GLY A 311 -21.68 -27.17 -58.10
N GLU A 312 -20.75 -27.99 -57.62
CA GLU A 312 -19.95 -28.92 -58.42
C GLU A 312 -18.65 -28.31 -59.01
N GLN A 313 -17.54 -28.99 -58.66
CA GLN A 313 -16.21 -29.06 -59.31
C GLN A 313 -15.30 -27.81 -59.28
N ALA A 314 -14.16 -27.85 -58.58
CA ALA A 314 -12.91 -28.59 -58.84
C ALA A 314 -12.11 -28.03 -60.02
N GLU A 315 -10.98 -27.37 -59.75
CA GLU A 315 -9.80 -27.56 -60.59
C GLU A 315 -8.51 -27.29 -59.80
N GLU A 316 -7.61 -28.24 -59.99
CA GLU A 316 -6.31 -28.49 -59.41
C GLU A 316 -5.27 -28.08 -60.44
N ALA A 317 -4.26 -27.28 -60.09
CA ALA A 317 -2.98 -27.26 -60.80
C ALA A 317 -1.86 -26.52 -60.04
N PRO A 318 -0.75 -27.21 -59.74
CA PRO A 318 0.58 -26.61 -59.63
C PRO A 318 1.58 -27.29 -60.59
N ALA A 319 2.45 -26.52 -61.25
CA ALA A 319 3.78 -26.94 -61.77
C ALA A 319 4.43 -25.75 -62.52
N ALA A 320 5.60 -25.25 -62.10
CA ALA A 320 6.97 -25.73 -62.38
C ALA A 320 7.43 -25.42 -63.82
N HIS A 321 8.42 -24.53 -64.00
CA HIS A 321 9.87 -24.81 -64.08
C HIS A 321 10.30 -25.65 -65.29
N HIS A 322 11.24 -25.07 -66.05
CA HIS A 322 12.00 -25.53 -67.22
C HIS A 322 11.43 -25.23 -68.61
#